data_AF-A0A960D626-F1
#
_entry.id   AF-A0A960D626-F1
#
_cell.length_a   1.000
_cell.length_b   1.000
_cell.length_c   1.000
_cell.angle_alpha   90.00
_cell.angle_beta   90.00
_cell.angle_gamma   90.00
#
_symmetry.space_group_name_H-M   'P 1'
#
loop_
_entity.id
_entity.type
_entity.pdbx_description
1 polymer ?
#
loop_
_entity_poly.entity_id
_entity_poly.type
_entity_poly.pdbx_seq_one_letter_code
_entity_poly.pdbx_strand_id
1 'polypeptide(L)'
;MMTPTNLWRRAVGRIRKRDPEYDAARRALRAALVIPIAAAVSFTVGGGSQTPLFTIFGSIALLIVVDFPGNMNARALAYGGLAFNGAVLISVGTLVAPIPWLAVTLMFVVGVLISFAGLLSEIVAAGQRATLLTFVLPVCTPVGPLPERLLGWLIAVLICVPAALFVFPPRHHGELRRHAAQVCTALADRIEGRVSAADVTAAMDALRANFLGAAYRPVALTAGSRALVRVVDDLQWLCDRVTGETGGELGPMAGPGVAVLRDCARILHI
;
A
#
# COMPACT_ATOMS: atom_id res chain seq x y z
N MET A 1 8.96 -28.36 -27.80
CA MET A 1 8.50 -27.09 -28.40
C MET A 1 7.39 -26.52 -27.53
N MET A 2 7.58 -25.33 -26.94
CA MET A 2 6.57 -24.71 -26.07
C MET A 2 5.52 -24.03 -26.93
N THR A 3 4.29 -24.54 -26.94
CA THR A 3 3.15 -23.90 -27.61
C THR A 3 2.82 -22.56 -26.94
N PRO A 4 2.42 -21.53 -27.71
CA PRO A 4 2.14 -20.18 -27.19
C PRO A 4 1.07 -20.18 -26.09
N THR A 5 0.12 -21.11 -26.15
CA THR A 5 -0.92 -21.35 -25.12
C THR A 5 -0.36 -21.83 -23.78
N ASN A 6 0.70 -22.64 -23.78
CA ASN A 6 1.34 -23.11 -22.55
C ASN A 6 2.23 -22.04 -21.89
N LEU A 7 2.84 -21.17 -22.70
CA LEU A 7 3.52 -19.97 -22.23
C LEU A 7 2.52 -18.98 -21.62
N TRP A 8 1.38 -18.77 -22.27
CA TRP A 8 0.30 -17.91 -21.74
C TRP A 8 -0.26 -18.44 -20.43
N ARG A 9 -0.57 -19.74 -20.32
CA ARG A 9 -1.04 -20.33 -19.05
C ARG A 9 0.00 -20.25 -17.93
N ARG A 10 1.29 -20.43 -18.24
CA ARG A 10 2.37 -20.22 -17.25
C ARG A 10 2.51 -18.75 -16.86
N ALA A 11 2.39 -17.82 -17.80
CA ALA A 11 2.42 -16.40 -17.51
C ALA A 11 1.24 -15.97 -16.64
N VAL A 12 0.02 -16.38 -17.01
CA VAL A 12 -1.21 -16.14 -16.22
C VAL A 12 -1.13 -16.81 -14.86
N GLY A 13 -0.61 -18.04 -14.77
CA GLY A 13 -0.40 -18.74 -13.51
C GLY A 13 0.63 -18.05 -12.61
N ARG A 14 1.71 -17.49 -13.18
CA ARG A 14 2.69 -16.69 -12.43
C ARG A 14 2.12 -15.34 -11.99
N ILE A 15 1.34 -14.68 -12.84
CA ILE A 15 0.66 -13.42 -12.51
C ILE A 15 -0.33 -13.66 -11.37
N ARG A 16 -1.17 -14.69 -11.48
CA ARG A 16 -2.15 -15.04 -10.43
C ARG A 16 -1.52 -15.51 -9.12
N LYS A 17 -0.32 -16.13 -9.18
CA LYS A 17 0.45 -16.50 -7.97
C LYS A 17 1.12 -15.28 -7.31
N ARG A 18 1.38 -14.20 -8.06
CA ARG A 18 2.08 -13.00 -7.60
C ARG A 18 1.15 -11.82 -7.29
N ASP A 19 -0.04 -11.81 -7.89
CA ASP A 19 -1.11 -10.83 -7.71
C ASP A 19 -2.48 -11.55 -7.74
N PRO A 20 -2.87 -12.21 -6.62
CA PRO A 20 -4.08 -13.03 -6.56
C PRO A 20 -5.38 -12.26 -6.83
N GLU A 21 -5.40 -10.95 -6.58
CA GLU A 21 -6.59 -10.10 -6.69
C GLU A 21 -6.54 -9.09 -7.84
N TYR A 22 -5.51 -9.11 -8.68
CA TYR A 22 -5.26 -8.14 -9.75
C TYR A 22 -5.09 -6.70 -9.22
N ASP A 23 -4.62 -6.50 -7.98
CA ASP A 23 -4.44 -5.19 -7.38
C ASP A 23 -3.32 -4.40 -8.06
N ALA A 24 -2.19 -5.06 -8.32
CA ALA A 24 -1.09 -4.46 -9.07
C ALA A 24 -1.48 -4.23 -10.53
N ALA A 25 -2.23 -5.15 -11.14
CA ALA A 25 -2.75 -4.98 -12.50
C ALA A 25 -3.75 -3.82 -12.61
N ARG A 26 -4.69 -3.67 -11.66
CA ARG A 26 -5.63 -2.54 -11.60
C ARG A 26 -4.91 -1.21 -11.43
N ARG A 27 -3.90 -1.17 -10.56
CA ARG A 27 -3.06 0.02 -10.35
C ARG A 27 -2.25 0.38 -11.59
N ALA A 28 -1.65 -0.61 -12.25
CA ALA A 28 -0.90 -0.41 -13.49
C ALA A 28 -1.82 0.07 -14.62
N LEU A 29 -3.02 -0.51 -14.77
CA LEU A 29 -4.00 -0.09 -15.76
C LEU A 29 -4.48 1.35 -15.50
N ARG A 30 -4.75 1.70 -14.24
CA ARG A 30 -5.08 3.08 -13.86
C ARG A 30 -3.95 4.04 -14.23
N ALA A 31 -2.71 3.72 -13.89
CA ALA A 31 -1.57 4.57 -14.25
C ALA A 31 -1.42 4.69 -15.77
N ALA A 32 -1.57 3.59 -16.51
CA ALA A 32 -1.49 3.56 -17.97
C ALA A 32 -2.58 4.40 -18.65
N LEU A 33 -3.76 4.54 -18.04
CA LEU A 33 -4.84 5.38 -18.58
C LEU A 33 -4.69 6.84 -18.15
N VAL A 34 -4.44 7.08 -16.87
CA VAL A 34 -4.57 8.42 -16.26
C VAL A 34 -3.34 9.29 -16.53
N ILE A 35 -2.13 8.71 -16.53
CA ILE A 35 -0.90 9.50 -16.76
C ILE A 35 -0.89 10.12 -18.18
N PRO A 36 -1.23 9.40 -19.27
CA PRO A 36 -1.34 10.01 -20.59
C PRO A 36 -2.40 11.10 -20.68
N ILE A 37 -3.55 10.94 -19.99
CA ILE A 37 -4.60 11.97 -19.95
C ILE A 37 -4.08 13.22 -19.24
N ALA A 38 -3.43 13.07 -18.08
CA ALA A 38 -2.84 14.20 -17.36
C ALA A 38 -1.77 14.90 -18.19
N ALA A 39 -0.91 14.12 -18.88
CA ALA A 39 0.08 14.65 -19.81
C ALA A 39 -0.58 15.46 -20.93
N ALA A 40 -1.60 14.89 -21.60
CA ALA A 40 -2.32 15.57 -22.68
C ALA A 40 -2.92 16.91 -22.22
N VAL A 41 -3.58 16.94 -21.05
CA VAL A 41 -4.12 18.18 -20.45
C VAL A 41 -3.01 19.19 -20.15
N SER A 42 -1.86 18.75 -19.65
CA SER A 42 -0.75 19.67 -19.39
C SER A 42 -0.14 20.27 -20.65
N PHE A 43 -0.09 19.51 -21.76
CA PHE A 43 0.40 20.01 -23.04
C PHE A 43 -0.56 21.04 -23.66
N THR A 44 -1.87 20.96 -23.40
CA THR A 44 -2.83 21.97 -23.90
C THR A 44 -2.81 23.24 -23.08
N VAL A 45 -2.62 23.16 -21.76
CA VAL A 45 -2.61 24.34 -20.86
C VAL A 45 -1.26 25.06 -20.87
N GLY A 46 -0.15 24.32 -20.96
CA GLY A 46 1.21 24.85 -20.81
C GLY A 46 2.21 24.31 -21.82
N GLY A 47 1.78 24.04 -23.06
CA GLY A 47 2.66 23.59 -24.14
C GLY A 47 3.86 24.54 -24.34
N GLY A 48 5.07 24.00 -24.35
CA GLY A 48 6.33 24.77 -24.47
C GLY A 48 6.92 25.28 -23.15
N SER A 49 6.29 24.97 -22.01
CA SER A 49 6.74 25.35 -20.66
C SER A 49 7.27 24.15 -19.87
N GLN A 50 7.69 24.35 -18.60
CA GLN A 50 8.04 23.22 -17.71
C GLN A 50 6.80 22.48 -17.15
N THR A 51 5.59 22.99 -17.39
CA THR A 51 4.32 22.43 -16.88
C THR A 51 4.14 20.93 -17.18
N PRO A 52 4.35 20.43 -18.41
CA PRO A 52 4.11 19.02 -18.72
C PRO A 52 5.08 18.08 -18.00
N LEU A 53 6.33 18.51 -17.81
CA LEU A 53 7.33 17.75 -17.07
C LEU A 53 6.87 17.51 -15.63
N PHE A 54 6.48 18.59 -14.93
CA PHE A 54 6.01 18.51 -13.55
C PHE A 54 4.69 17.73 -13.44
N THR A 55 3.83 17.82 -14.46
CA THR A 55 2.60 17.02 -14.50
C THR A 55 2.87 15.53 -14.61
N ILE A 56 3.75 15.12 -15.54
CA ILE A 56 4.08 13.71 -15.76
C ILE A 56 4.77 13.12 -14.54
N PHE A 57 5.82 13.78 -14.03
CA PHE A 57 6.52 13.31 -12.85
C PHE A 57 5.63 13.32 -11.60
N GLY A 58 4.78 14.34 -11.44
CA GLY A 58 3.81 14.37 -10.36
C GLY A 58 2.79 13.24 -10.46
N SER A 59 2.32 12.93 -11.67
CA SER A 59 1.39 11.82 -11.91
C SER A 59 2.03 10.46 -11.60
N ILE A 60 3.30 10.27 -11.98
CA ILE A 60 4.10 9.09 -11.62
C ILE A 60 4.26 9.01 -10.10
N ALA A 61 4.60 10.12 -9.44
CA ALA A 61 4.74 10.19 -7.99
C ALA A 61 3.45 9.73 -7.28
N LEU A 62 2.29 10.22 -7.73
CA LEU A 62 0.98 10.00 -7.12
C LEU A 62 0.36 8.62 -7.43
N LEU A 63 0.57 8.07 -8.63
CA LEU A 63 -0.10 6.83 -9.05
C LEU A 63 0.80 5.59 -8.99
N ILE A 64 2.11 5.76 -9.21
CA ILE A 64 3.07 4.65 -9.32
C ILE A 64 3.98 4.57 -8.10
N VAL A 65 4.51 5.69 -7.62
CA VAL A 65 5.53 5.67 -6.56
C VAL A 65 4.90 5.53 -5.18
N VAL A 66 3.85 6.28 -4.89
CA VAL A 66 3.17 6.23 -3.59
C VAL A 66 2.01 5.26 -3.59
N ASP A 67 1.83 4.59 -2.46
CA ASP A 67 0.64 3.78 -2.18
C ASP A 67 0.20 3.99 -0.74
N PHE A 68 -0.80 4.83 -0.49
CA PHE A 68 -1.23 5.09 0.88
C PHE A 68 -2.16 3.97 1.40
N PRO A 69 -1.83 3.34 2.54
CA PRO A 69 -2.70 2.36 3.18
C PRO A 69 -3.90 3.02 3.88
N GLY A 70 -4.96 2.26 4.13
CA GLY A 70 -6.11 2.68 4.95
C GLY A 70 -7.41 2.92 4.19
N ASN A 71 -8.42 3.45 4.89
CA ASN A 71 -9.73 3.76 4.34
C ASN A 71 -9.69 4.96 3.38
N MET A 72 -10.76 5.16 2.61
CA MET A 72 -10.83 6.22 1.59
C MET A 72 -10.55 7.62 2.15
N ASN A 73 -11.03 7.91 3.37
CA ASN A 73 -10.83 9.21 4.02
C ASN A 73 -9.37 9.42 4.45
N ALA A 74 -8.73 8.41 5.05
CA ALA A 74 -7.32 8.47 5.42
C ALA A 74 -6.41 8.60 4.18
N ARG A 75 -6.73 7.89 3.09
CA ARG A 75 -6.02 8.02 1.82
C ARG A 75 -6.20 9.41 1.21
N ALA A 76 -7.40 9.96 1.24
CA ALA A 76 -7.66 11.32 0.76
C ALA A 76 -6.85 12.36 1.56
N LEU A 77 -6.80 12.22 2.88
CA LEU A 77 -5.99 13.09 3.74
C LEU A 77 -4.49 12.93 3.44
N ALA A 78 -4.00 11.71 3.25
CA ALA A 78 -2.60 11.44 2.93
C ALA A 78 -2.19 12.01 1.56
N TYR A 79 -3.03 11.84 0.53
CA TYR A 79 -2.84 12.47 -0.77
C TYR A 79 -2.91 14.00 -0.70
N GLY A 80 -3.83 14.56 0.11
CA GLY A 80 -3.91 16.00 0.36
C GLY A 80 -2.66 16.54 1.07
N GLY A 81 -2.16 15.82 2.07
CA GLY A 81 -0.89 16.12 2.73
C GLY A 81 0.28 16.08 1.77
N LEU A 82 0.37 15.05 0.91
CA LEU A 82 1.40 14.97 -0.13
C LEU A 82 1.26 16.08 -1.16
N ALA A 83 0.04 16.44 -1.57
CA ALA A 83 -0.23 17.55 -2.49
C ALA A 83 0.29 18.88 -1.93
N PHE A 84 -0.02 19.18 -0.68
CA PHE A 84 0.44 20.40 0.00
C PHE A 84 1.96 20.40 0.19
N ASN A 85 2.52 19.34 0.78
CA ASN A 85 3.96 19.23 1.00
C ASN A 85 4.73 19.28 -0.33
N GLY A 86 4.25 18.58 -1.35
CA GLY A 86 4.84 18.62 -2.69
C GLY A 86 4.90 20.02 -3.26
N ALA A 87 3.84 20.83 -3.12
CA ALA A 87 3.86 22.23 -3.56
C ALA A 87 4.90 23.07 -2.82
N VAL A 88 5.04 22.88 -1.50
CA VAL A 88 6.07 23.55 -0.68
C VAL A 88 7.47 23.12 -1.11
N LEU A 89 7.73 21.82 -1.21
CA LEU A 89 9.02 21.27 -1.63
C LEU A 89 9.38 21.69 -3.07
N ILE A 90 8.40 21.78 -3.97
CA ILE A 90 8.61 22.29 -5.33
C ILE A 90 9.00 23.76 -5.30
N SER A 91 8.33 24.56 -4.47
CA SER A 91 8.63 25.98 -4.32
C SER A 91 10.05 26.20 -3.78
N VAL A 92 10.38 25.52 -2.69
CA VAL A 92 11.72 25.59 -2.07
C VAL A 92 12.81 25.10 -3.02
N GLY A 93 12.61 23.95 -3.67
CA GLY A 93 13.57 23.41 -4.64
C GLY A 93 13.80 24.34 -5.82
N THR A 94 12.76 25.04 -6.28
CA THR A 94 12.86 26.04 -7.35
C THR A 94 13.65 27.27 -6.94
N LEU A 95 13.44 27.76 -5.71
CA LEU A 95 14.16 28.93 -5.17
C LEU A 95 15.65 28.64 -4.94
N VAL A 96 15.98 27.40 -4.60
CA VAL A 96 17.34 26.99 -4.26
C VAL A 96 18.13 26.47 -5.46
N ALA A 97 17.46 26.03 -6.54
CA ALA A 97 18.08 25.57 -7.78
C ALA A 97 19.22 26.45 -8.36
N PRO A 98 19.17 27.79 -8.36
CA PRO A 98 20.28 28.62 -8.87
C PRO A 98 21.54 28.61 -7.99
N ILE A 99 21.48 28.08 -6.76
CA ILE A 99 22.57 28.12 -5.78
C ILE A 99 23.03 26.67 -5.48
N PRO A 100 24.07 26.16 -6.18
CA PRO A 100 24.40 24.73 -6.14
C PRO A 100 24.75 24.19 -4.76
N TRP A 101 25.52 24.94 -3.96
CA TRP A 101 25.91 24.50 -2.62
C TRP A 101 24.69 24.38 -1.69
N LEU A 102 23.77 25.35 -1.76
CA LEU A 102 22.54 25.35 -0.97
C LEU A 102 21.61 24.20 -1.40
N ALA A 103 21.53 23.94 -2.71
CA ALA A 103 20.76 22.83 -3.27
C ALA A 103 21.25 21.47 -2.75
N VAL A 104 22.57 21.23 -2.78
CA VAL A 104 23.17 19.98 -2.28
C VAL A 104 22.93 19.81 -0.78
N THR A 105 23.19 20.86 0.02
CA THR A 105 22.97 20.81 1.47
C THR A 105 21.50 20.56 1.80
N LEU A 106 20.58 21.25 1.13
CA LEU A 106 19.16 21.11 1.39
C LEU A 106 18.63 19.74 0.96
N MET A 107 19.14 19.19 -0.14
CA MET A 107 18.80 17.84 -0.59
C MET A 107 19.21 16.77 0.43
N PHE A 108 20.40 16.93 1.04
CA PHE A 108 20.82 16.07 2.15
C PHE A 108 19.88 16.20 3.36
N VAL A 109 19.59 17.44 3.80
CA VAL A 109 18.73 17.69 4.97
C VAL A 109 17.31 17.16 4.76
N VAL A 110 16.70 17.44 3.61
CA VAL A 110 15.37 16.95 3.25
C VAL A 110 15.36 15.41 3.17
N GLY A 111 16.39 14.81 2.57
CA GLY A 111 16.57 13.37 2.53
C GLY A 111 16.59 12.73 3.91
N VAL A 112 17.38 13.29 4.82
CA VAL A 112 17.50 12.85 6.22
C VAL A 112 16.16 13.01 6.94
N LEU A 113 15.54 14.18 6.88
CA LEU A 113 14.28 14.48 7.58
C LEU A 113 13.15 13.54 7.14
N ILE A 114 12.97 13.34 5.82
CA ILE A 114 11.93 12.45 5.31
C ILE A 114 12.22 10.99 5.70
N SER A 115 13.49 10.57 5.68
CA SER A 115 13.87 9.21 6.09
C SER A 115 13.58 8.95 7.57
N PHE A 116 13.93 9.89 8.45
CA PHE A 116 13.59 9.80 9.88
C PHE A 116 12.09 9.87 10.12
N ALA A 117 11.36 10.73 9.40
CA ALA A 117 9.91 10.81 9.52
C ALA A 117 9.21 9.50 9.05
N GLY A 118 9.80 8.79 8.09
CA GLY A 118 9.35 7.46 7.68
C GLY A 118 9.45 6.41 8.79
N LEU A 119 10.41 6.53 9.72
CA LEU A 119 10.48 5.66 10.90
C LEU A 119 9.34 5.92 11.89
N LEU A 120 8.80 7.14 11.90
CA LEU A 120 7.77 7.59 12.83
C LEU A 120 6.34 7.37 12.33
N SER A 121 6.13 7.09 11.04
CA SER A 121 4.78 6.93 10.46
C SER A 121 4.78 6.09 9.19
N GLU A 122 3.90 5.09 9.15
CA GLU A 122 3.66 4.24 7.97
C GLU A 122 3.18 5.05 6.76
N ILE A 123 2.36 6.09 6.99
CA ILE A 123 1.88 6.99 5.92
C ILE A 123 3.03 7.82 5.37
N VAL A 124 3.97 8.24 6.22
CA VAL A 124 5.13 9.00 5.75
C VAL A 124 6.13 8.08 5.04
N ALA A 125 6.34 6.86 5.54
CA ALA A 125 7.14 5.84 4.87
C ALA A 125 6.60 5.51 3.47
N ALA A 126 5.27 5.40 3.36
CA ALA A 126 4.56 5.22 2.10
C ALA A 126 4.88 6.33 1.09
N GLY A 127 4.82 7.58 1.56
CA GLY A 127 5.00 8.79 0.75
C GLY A 127 6.45 9.16 0.48
N GLN A 128 7.43 8.62 1.22
CA GLN A 128 8.82 9.09 1.24
C GLN A 128 9.42 9.27 -0.15
N ARG A 129 9.32 8.24 -1.01
CA ARG A 129 9.88 8.29 -2.38
C ARG A 129 9.20 9.35 -3.25
N ALA A 130 7.88 9.49 -3.13
CA ALA A 130 7.12 10.49 -3.87
C ALA A 130 7.44 11.91 -3.38
N THR A 131 7.52 12.12 -2.07
CA THR A 131 7.91 13.40 -1.47
C THR A 131 9.32 13.81 -1.91
N LEU A 132 10.29 12.90 -1.87
CA LEU A 132 11.64 13.17 -2.35
C LEU A 132 11.64 13.56 -3.83
N LEU A 133 10.87 12.86 -4.67
CA LEU A 133 10.75 13.17 -6.09
C LEU A 133 10.25 14.61 -6.34
N THR A 134 9.30 15.11 -5.52
CA THR A 134 8.80 16.49 -5.65
C THR A 134 9.85 17.56 -5.35
N PHE A 135 10.89 17.24 -4.58
CA PHE A 135 12.01 18.15 -4.30
C PHE A 135 13.17 18.00 -5.28
N VAL A 136 13.54 16.76 -5.58
CA VAL A 136 14.70 16.47 -6.43
C VAL A 136 14.48 16.98 -7.86
N LEU A 137 13.26 16.83 -8.39
CA LEU A 137 12.93 17.29 -9.74
C LEU A 137 13.24 18.78 -9.94
N PRO A 138 12.67 19.74 -9.17
CA PRO A 138 12.92 21.17 -9.36
C PRO A 138 14.36 21.60 -9.15
N VAL A 139 15.11 20.88 -8.30
CA VAL A 139 16.54 21.13 -8.06
C VAL A 139 17.41 20.68 -9.24
N CYS A 140 17.06 19.56 -9.88
CA CYS A 140 17.81 19.02 -11.01
C CYS A 140 17.38 19.57 -12.38
N THR A 141 16.26 20.29 -12.45
CA THR A 141 15.79 20.92 -13.69
C THR A 141 16.31 22.35 -13.84
N PRO A 142 16.59 22.82 -15.07
CA PRO A 142 16.98 24.22 -15.33
C PRO A 142 16.03 25.21 -14.68
N VAL A 143 16.56 26.30 -14.15
CA VAL A 143 15.77 27.36 -13.50
C VAL A 143 14.64 27.81 -14.42
N GLY A 144 13.44 27.92 -13.85
CA GLY A 144 12.24 28.22 -14.58
C GLY A 144 11.23 28.92 -13.67
N PRO A 145 10.18 29.52 -14.26
CA PRO A 145 9.17 30.24 -13.49
C PRO A 145 8.39 29.29 -12.57
N LEU A 146 8.34 29.66 -11.29
CA LEU A 146 7.63 28.91 -10.25
C LEU A 146 6.15 28.61 -10.60
N PRO A 147 5.38 29.55 -11.18
CA PRO A 147 3.98 29.29 -11.53
C PRO A 147 3.79 28.10 -12.47
N GLU A 148 4.67 27.88 -13.45
CA GLU A 148 4.57 26.76 -14.40
C GLU A 148 4.77 25.41 -13.70
N ARG A 149 5.75 25.35 -12.79
CA ARG A 149 6.06 24.14 -12.01
C ARG A 149 4.90 23.76 -11.08
N LEU A 150 4.34 24.76 -10.39
CA LEU A 150 3.19 24.58 -9.52
C LEU A 150 1.91 24.27 -10.29
N LEU A 151 1.73 24.85 -11.48
CA LEU A 151 0.60 24.54 -12.35
C LEU A 151 0.66 23.08 -12.81
N GLY A 152 1.83 22.58 -13.20
CA GLY A 152 2.00 21.17 -13.56
C GLY A 152 1.70 20.23 -12.39
N TRP A 153 2.18 20.57 -11.19
CA TRP A 153 1.84 19.84 -9.98
C TRP A 153 0.34 19.86 -9.67
N LEU A 154 -0.31 21.01 -9.82
CA LEU A 154 -1.74 21.17 -9.59
C LEU A 154 -2.56 20.29 -10.55
N ILE A 155 -2.22 20.27 -11.84
CA ILE A 155 -2.87 19.39 -12.82
C ILE A 155 -2.70 17.92 -12.41
N ALA A 156 -1.49 17.51 -12.03
CA ALA A 156 -1.23 16.15 -11.58
C ALA A 156 -2.10 15.79 -10.36
N VAL A 157 -2.20 16.67 -9.37
CA VAL A 157 -3.03 16.46 -8.18
C VAL A 157 -4.51 16.36 -8.55
N LEU A 158 -5.04 17.31 -9.33
CA LEU A 158 -6.45 17.38 -9.68
C LEU A 158 -6.93 16.18 -10.50
N ILE A 159 -6.05 15.59 -11.32
CA ILE A 159 -6.40 14.42 -12.15
C ILE A 159 -6.10 13.12 -11.40
N CYS A 160 -4.91 13.00 -10.81
CA CYS A 160 -4.45 11.73 -10.25
C CYS A 160 -5.03 11.42 -8.88
N VAL A 161 -5.30 12.42 -8.01
CA VAL A 161 -5.84 12.14 -6.67
C VAL A 161 -7.27 11.58 -6.75
N PRO A 162 -8.22 12.17 -7.50
CA PRO A 162 -9.53 11.56 -7.69
C PRO A 162 -9.43 10.19 -8.35
N ALA A 163 -8.58 10.03 -9.37
CA ALA A 163 -8.36 8.73 -9.99
C ALA A 163 -7.84 7.69 -8.97
N ALA A 164 -6.92 8.07 -8.09
CA ALA A 164 -6.35 7.17 -7.08
C ALA A 164 -7.37 6.73 -6.02
N LEU A 165 -8.37 7.56 -5.74
CA LEU A 165 -9.42 7.32 -4.76
C LEU A 165 -10.61 6.55 -5.34
N PHE A 166 -11.07 6.91 -6.55
CA PHE A 166 -12.30 6.38 -7.13
C PHE A 166 -12.07 5.29 -8.19
N VAL A 167 -10.96 5.33 -8.92
CA VAL A 167 -10.68 4.35 -9.99
C VAL A 167 -9.92 3.18 -9.41
N PHE A 168 -10.58 2.02 -9.36
CA PHE A 168 -10.06 0.74 -8.86
C PHE A 168 -9.46 0.80 -7.44
N PRO A 169 -10.28 0.96 -6.39
CA PRO A 169 -9.80 0.98 -5.01
C PRO A 169 -9.13 -0.37 -4.63
N PRO A 170 -7.93 -0.34 -3.99
CA PRO A 170 -7.25 -1.55 -3.54
C PRO A 170 -8.07 -2.32 -2.50
N ARG A 171 -8.07 -3.65 -2.58
CA ARG A 171 -8.77 -4.54 -1.62
C ARG A 171 -7.82 -5.19 -0.60
N HIS A 172 -6.78 -4.46 -0.18
CA HIS A 172 -5.75 -4.95 0.76
C HIS A 172 -6.24 -5.57 2.08
N HIS A 173 -7.47 -5.28 2.52
CA HIS A 173 -8.01 -5.81 3.77
C HIS A 173 -8.66 -7.20 3.61
N GLY A 174 -8.96 -7.64 2.38
CA GLY A 174 -9.66 -8.90 2.14
C GLY A 174 -8.80 -10.14 2.41
N GLU A 175 -7.56 -10.14 1.93
CA GLU A 175 -6.67 -11.31 1.98
C GLU A 175 -6.23 -11.68 3.41
N LEU A 176 -5.79 -10.71 4.20
CA LEU A 176 -5.35 -11.00 5.56
C LEU A 176 -6.52 -11.35 6.48
N ARG A 177 -7.67 -10.70 6.31
CA ARG A 177 -8.89 -11.09 7.03
C ARG A 177 -9.38 -12.47 6.62
N ARG A 178 -9.29 -12.83 5.34
CA ARG A 178 -9.62 -14.17 4.84
C ARG A 178 -8.70 -15.24 5.41
N HIS A 179 -7.38 -15.01 5.45
CA HIS A 179 -6.45 -15.96 6.08
C HIS A 179 -6.64 -16.04 7.59
N ALA A 180 -6.91 -14.92 8.28
CA ALA A 180 -7.25 -14.95 9.69
C ALA A 180 -8.55 -15.74 9.94
N ALA A 181 -9.58 -15.57 9.09
CA ALA A 181 -10.80 -16.38 9.14
C ALA A 181 -10.53 -17.88 8.93
N GLN A 182 -9.63 -18.22 8.02
CA GLN A 182 -9.21 -19.60 7.76
C GLN A 182 -8.50 -20.21 8.99
N VAL A 183 -7.63 -19.46 9.67
CA VAL A 183 -7.00 -19.91 10.93
C VAL A 183 -8.04 -20.09 12.03
N CYS A 184 -8.97 -19.15 12.21
CA CYS A 184 -10.08 -19.29 13.17
C CYS A 184 -10.92 -20.56 12.89
N THR A 185 -11.17 -20.86 11.61
CA THR A 185 -11.93 -22.04 11.19
C THR A 185 -11.16 -23.32 11.48
N ALA A 186 -9.87 -23.36 11.13
CA ALA A 186 -9.00 -24.49 11.39
C ALA A 186 -8.85 -24.78 12.90
N LEU A 187 -8.74 -23.74 13.74
CA LEU A 187 -8.73 -23.87 15.20
C LEU A 187 -10.05 -24.45 15.74
N ALA A 188 -11.20 -23.97 15.24
CA ALA A 188 -12.50 -24.49 15.63
C ALA A 188 -12.66 -25.98 15.26
N ASP A 189 -12.28 -26.34 14.03
CA ASP A 189 -12.34 -27.71 13.56
C ASP A 189 -11.32 -28.61 14.28
N ARG A 190 -10.20 -28.05 14.77
CA ARG A 190 -9.21 -28.76 15.60
C ARG A 190 -9.76 -29.11 16.97
N ILE A 191 -10.45 -28.17 17.63
CA ILE A 191 -11.11 -28.39 18.93
C ILE A 191 -12.22 -29.44 18.81
N GLU A 192 -12.93 -29.47 17.68
CA GLU A 192 -13.94 -30.51 17.38
C GLU A 192 -13.32 -31.84 16.89
N GLY A 193 -12.00 -31.94 16.77
CA GLY A 193 -11.29 -33.16 16.37
C GLY A 193 -11.37 -33.52 14.88
N ARG A 194 -11.79 -32.59 14.01
CA ARG A 194 -12.00 -32.82 12.58
C ARG A 194 -10.74 -32.69 11.72
N VAL A 195 -9.75 -31.95 12.20
CA VAL A 195 -8.48 -31.67 11.50
C VAL A 195 -7.28 -31.89 12.40
N SER A 196 -6.12 -32.10 11.77
CA SER A 196 -4.85 -32.35 12.44
C SER A 196 -4.19 -31.04 12.88
N ALA A 197 -3.18 -31.13 13.75
CA ALA A 197 -2.35 -29.98 14.10
C ALA A 197 -1.60 -29.42 12.87
N ALA A 198 -1.22 -30.27 11.92
CA ALA A 198 -0.53 -29.85 10.70
C ALA A 198 -1.40 -28.94 9.81
N ASP A 199 -2.71 -29.15 9.78
CA ASP A 199 -3.64 -28.32 9.00
C ASP A 199 -3.75 -26.91 9.60
N VAL A 200 -3.74 -26.80 10.93
CA VAL A 200 -3.73 -25.53 11.65
C VAL A 200 -2.41 -24.79 11.43
N THR A 201 -1.27 -25.51 11.53
CA THR A 201 0.05 -24.95 11.24
C THR A 201 0.13 -24.45 9.79
N ALA A 202 -0.37 -25.22 8.82
CA ALA A 202 -0.40 -24.81 7.41
C ALA A 202 -1.24 -23.55 7.19
N ALA A 203 -2.39 -23.41 7.85
CA ALA A 203 -3.20 -22.20 7.80
C ALA A 203 -2.47 -21.00 8.42
N MET A 204 -1.80 -21.19 9.55
CA MET A 204 -1.01 -20.15 10.23
C MET A 204 0.21 -19.73 9.40
N ASP A 205 0.90 -20.67 8.76
CA ASP A 205 2.03 -20.40 7.87
C ASP A 205 1.59 -19.62 6.63
N ALA A 206 0.40 -19.89 6.09
CA ALA A 206 -0.17 -19.10 5.00
C ALA A 206 -0.49 -17.66 5.44
N LEU A 207 -1.08 -17.48 6.62
CA LEU A 207 -1.32 -16.17 7.22
C LEU A 207 0.00 -15.40 7.43
N ARG A 208 1.02 -16.08 7.97
CA ARG A 208 2.33 -15.51 8.26
C ARG A 208 3.11 -15.18 6.99
N ALA A 209 3.02 -16.03 5.96
CA ALA A 209 3.62 -15.79 4.66
C ALA A 209 3.00 -14.57 3.97
N ASN A 210 1.69 -14.37 4.10
CA ASN A 210 1.02 -13.18 3.58
C ASN A 210 1.41 -11.93 4.40
N PHE A 211 1.41 -12.03 5.73
CA PHE A 211 1.80 -10.94 6.63
C PHE A 211 3.26 -10.49 6.42
N LEU A 212 4.19 -11.43 6.25
CA LEU A 212 5.60 -11.16 5.99
C LEU A 212 5.90 -10.77 4.53
N GLY A 213 5.06 -11.25 3.59
CA GLY A 213 5.18 -10.98 2.15
C GLY A 213 4.49 -9.69 1.71
N ALA A 214 3.60 -9.13 2.52
CA ALA A 214 3.00 -7.82 2.27
C ALA A 214 4.11 -6.77 2.21
N ALA A 215 4.21 -6.08 1.06
CA ALA A 215 5.20 -5.02 0.82
C ALA A 215 5.06 -3.82 1.78
N TYR A 216 3.94 -3.77 2.51
CA TYR A 216 3.76 -2.96 3.71
C TYR A 216 4.02 -3.82 4.93
N ARG A 217 5.16 -3.62 5.58
CA ARG A 217 5.34 -4.06 6.96
C ARG A 217 4.39 -3.21 7.80
N PRO A 218 3.34 -3.76 8.41
CA PRO A 218 2.45 -2.95 9.24
C PRO A 218 3.27 -2.42 10.41
N VAL A 219 3.63 -1.14 10.35
CA VAL A 219 4.25 -0.45 11.48
C VAL A 219 3.11 -0.08 12.43
N ALA A 220 3.32 -0.34 13.72
CA ALA A 220 2.32 -0.35 14.77
C ALA A 220 1.75 1.04 15.15
N LEU A 221 1.29 1.84 14.18
CA LEU A 221 0.92 3.24 14.41
C LEU A 221 -0.51 3.59 14.04
N THR A 222 -1.22 2.79 13.25
CA THR A 222 -2.69 2.92 13.13
C THR A 222 -3.38 1.95 14.09
N ALA A 223 -4.55 2.32 14.63
CA ALA A 223 -5.31 1.43 15.52
C ALA A 223 -5.68 0.11 14.82
N GLY A 224 -5.97 0.18 13.51
CA GLY A 224 -6.24 -0.99 12.66
C GLY A 224 -5.02 -1.88 12.47
N SER A 225 -3.84 -1.33 12.15
CA SER A 225 -2.62 -2.14 11.99
C SER A 225 -2.17 -2.78 13.31
N ARG A 226 -2.31 -2.08 14.44
CA ARG A 226 -2.08 -2.64 15.78
C ARG A 226 -3.05 -3.77 16.12
N ALA A 227 -4.34 -3.59 15.82
CA ALA A 227 -5.34 -4.64 16.04
C ALA A 227 -5.04 -5.88 15.20
N LEU A 228 -4.57 -5.70 13.96
CA LEU A 228 -4.24 -6.78 13.04
C LEU A 228 -2.99 -7.57 13.48
N VAL A 229 -1.92 -6.87 13.88
CA VAL A 229 -0.73 -7.49 14.48
C VAL A 229 -1.13 -8.30 15.71
N ARG A 230 -1.97 -7.71 16.57
CA ARG A 230 -2.46 -8.38 17.77
C ARG A 230 -3.30 -9.61 17.46
N VAL A 231 -4.17 -9.55 16.45
CA VAL A 231 -4.93 -10.72 15.99
C VAL A 231 -4.00 -11.82 15.47
N VAL A 232 -2.95 -11.50 14.72
CA VAL A 232 -1.98 -12.49 14.24
C VAL A 232 -1.22 -13.12 15.41
N ASP A 233 -0.76 -12.32 16.38
CA ASP A 233 -0.06 -12.79 17.56
C ASP A 233 -0.97 -13.65 18.47
N ASP A 234 -2.21 -13.23 18.68
CA ASP A 234 -3.21 -13.95 19.48
C ASP A 234 -3.59 -15.29 18.81
N LEU A 235 -3.73 -15.32 17.47
CA LEU A 235 -3.97 -16.54 16.71
C LEU A 235 -2.77 -17.49 16.74
N GLN A 236 -1.55 -16.98 16.61
CA GLN A 236 -0.32 -17.77 16.77
C GLN A 236 -0.28 -18.40 18.16
N TRP A 237 -0.54 -17.61 19.21
CA TRP A 237 -0.58 -18.10 20.58
C TRP A 237 -1.64 -19.19 20.79
N LEU A 238 -2.82 -19.06 20.16
CA LEU A 238 -3.86 -20.08 20.18
C LEU A 238 -3.42 -21.36 19.47
N CYS A 239 -2.82 -21.25 18.28
CA CYS A 239 -2.29 -22.40 17.53
C CYS A 239 -1.24 -23.17 18.33
N ASP A 240 -0.37 -22.48 19.06
CA ASP A 240 0.67 -23.10 19.89
C ASP A 240 0.09 -23.79 21.14
N ARG A 241 -1.14 -23.43 21.54
CA ARG A 241 -1.78 -23.93 22.76
C ARG A 241 -2.83 -25.01 22.52
N VAL A 242 -3.51 -24.98 21.37
CA VAL A 242 -4.58 -25.94 21.03
C VAL A 242 -3.96 -27.26 20.57
N THR A 243 -4.19 -28.31 21.35
CA THR A 243 -3.83 -29.70 21.04
C THR A 243 -5.06 -30.49 20.64
N GLY A 244 -4.88 -31.78 20.33
CA GLY A 244 -6.01 -32.67 20.01
C GLY A 244 -6.86 -33.05 21.20
N GLU A 245 -6.33 -32.86 22.40
CA GLU A 245 -7.01 -33.18 23.66
C GLU A 245 -7.77 -31.97 24.21
N THR A 246 -7.50 -30.76 23.69
CA THR A 246 -8.08 -29.50 24.15
C THR A 246 -9.61 -29.48 24.12
N GLY A 247 -10.24 -30.17 23.16
CA GLY A 247 -11.71 -30.33 23.14
C GLY A 247 -12.25 -31.08 24.36
N GLY A 248 -11.51 -32.09 24.84
CA GLY A 248 -11.81 -32.83 26.06
C GLY A 248 -11.46 -32.04 27.33
N GLU A 249 -10.31 -31.35 27.35
CA GLU A 249 -9.85 -30.53 28.48
C GLU A 249 -10.77 -29.34 28.76
N LEU A 250 -11.33 -28.72 27.72
CA LEU A 250 -12.26 -27.60 27.85
C LEU A 250 -13.64 -28.03 28.37
N GLY A 251 -14.01 -29.30 28.22
CA GLY A 251 -15.30 -29.85 28.65
C GLY A 251 -16.48 -28.97 28.20
N PRO A 252 -17.29 -28.42 29.13
CA PRO A 252 -18.46 -27.60 28.79
C PRO A 252 -18.12 -26.28 28.06
N MET A 253 -16.87 -25.81 28.13
CA MET A 253 -16.42 -24.57 27.46
C MET A 253 -16.01 -24.78 26.00
N ALA A 254 -15.91 -26.02 25.52
CA ALA A 254 -15.56 -26.32 24.13
C ALA A 254 -16.57 -25.75 23.13
N GLY A 255 -17.88 -25.91 23.41
CA GLY A 255 -18.96 -25.40 22.56
C GLY A 255 -18.95 -23.88 22.40
N PRO A 256 -18.91 -23.11 23.51
CA PRO A 256 -18.76 -21.65 23.47
C PRO A 256 -17.47 -21.20 22.75
N GLY A 257 -16.34 -21.85 22.99
CA GLY A 257 -15.06 -21.49 22.34
C GLY A 257 -15.09 -21.68 20.82
N VAL A 258 -15.67 -22.78 20.34
CA VAL A 258 -15.88 -23.04 18.91
C VAL A 258 -16.83 -22.00 18.30
N ALA A 259 -17.90 -21.63 19.00
CA ALA A 259 -18.85 -20.62 18.52
C ALA A 259 -18.17 -19.26 18.32
N VAL A 260 -17.35 -18.82 19.28
CA VAL A 260 -16.58 -17.56 19.18
C VAL A 260 -15.63 -17.59 17.98
N LEU A 261 -14.89 -18.68 17.78
CA LEU A 261 -13.97 -18.80 16.63
C LEU A 261 -14.73 -18.74 15.28
N ARG A 262 -15.91 -19.37 15.20
CA ARG A 262 -16.76 -19.32 14.01
C ARG A 262 -17.39 -17.94 13.77
N ASP A 263 -17.74 -17.22 14.84
CA ASP A 263 -18.26 -15.85 14.74
C ASP A 263 -17.16 -14.88 14.30
N CYS A 264 -15.95 -15.01 14.85
CA CYS A 264 -14.77 -14.29 14.40
C CYS A 264 -14.49 -14.56 12.91
N ALA A 265 -14.53 -15.83 12.48
CA ALA A 265 -14.36 -16.19 11.08
C ALA A 265 -15.42 -15.54 10.17
N ARG A 266 -16.69 -15.51 10.60
CA ARG A 266 -17.77 -14.84 9.87
C ARG A 266 -17.56 -13.33 9.75
N ILE A 267 -17.18 -12.65 10.84
CA ILE A 267 -16.92 -11.21 10.84
C ILE A 267 -15.72 -10.86 9.94
N LEU A 268 -14.71 -11.73 9.91
CA LEU A 268 -13.52 -11.53 9.09
C LEU A 268 -13.77 -11.81 7.59
N HIS A 269 -14.82 -12.54 7.23
CA HIS A 269 -15.15 -12.88 5.84
C HIS A 269 -15.91 -11.77 5.08
N ILE A 270 -16.37 -10.71 5.77
CA ILE A 270 -17.13 -9.56 5.22
C ILE A 270 -16.18 -8.49 4.69
#